data_AF-S4RCP2-F1
#
_entry.id   AF-S4RCP2-F1
#
_cell.length_a   1.000
_cell.length_b   1.000
_cell.length_c   1.000
_cell.angle_alpha   90.00
_cell.angle_beta   90.00
_cell.angle_gamma   90.00
#
_symmetry.space_group_name_H-M   'P 1'
#
loop_
_entity.id
_entity.type
_entity.pdbx_description
1 polymer ?
#
loop_
_entity_poly.entity_id
_entity_poly.type
_entity_poly.pdbx_seq_one_letter_code
_entity_poly.pdbx_strand_id
1 'polypeptide(L)'
;RHRMPLGLHANVTEGEPVCQTLPRSGRGLLLPGGTFRGMTGFREAMDRGDIDPKELEMELTAQMDRFRELTGSWPRHVDGHQHFHVHPGACVAFARVLRACGTVSTRVPVEACAGGAAACPWIWAEKREFFSSVEREAGAARAVFSQHGLR
;
A
#
# COMPACT_ATOMS: atom_id res chain seq x y z
N ARG A 1 9.27 4.58 -30.46
CA ARG A 1 9.05 4.88 -29.02
C ARG A 1 8.41 3.65 -28.38
N HIS A 2 9.13 2.94 -27.51
CA HIS A 2 8.55 1.82 -26.77
C HIS A 2 7.53 2.39 -25.76
N ARG A 3 6.25 1.99 -25.87
CA ARG A 3 5.18 2.45 -24.98
C ARG A 3 5.20 1.60 -23.70
N MET A 4 6.07 1.95 -22.75
CA MET A 4 6.04 1.35 -21.42
C MET A 4 4.86 1.93 -20.63
N PRO A 5 3.90 1.11 -20.16
CA PRO A 5 2.82 1.60 -19.31
C PRO A 5 3.39 2.11 -17.99
N LEU A 6 2.89 3.27 -17.54
CA LEU A 6 3.22 3.83 -16.23
C LEU A 6 2.27 3.25 -15.17
N GLY A 7 2.83 2.88 -14.03
CA GLY A 7 2.10 2.51 -12.82
C GLY A 7 2.36 3.52 -11.70
N LEU A 8 1.52 3.50 -10.67
CA LEU A 8 1.72 4.30 -9.47
C LEU A 8 2.28 3.40 -8.35
N HIS A 9 3.44 3.77 -7.82
CA HIS A 9 3.95 3.20 -6.58
C HIS A 9 3.43 4.06 -5.42
N ALA A 10 2.30 3.67 -4.84
CA ALA A 10 1.65 4.44 -3.79
C ALA A 10 2.50 4.42 -2.52
N ASN A 11 2.50 5.51 -1.75
CA ASN A 11 3.33 5.63 -0.55
C ASN A 11 2.56 6.27 0.60
N VAL A 12 2.50 5.61 1.75
CA VAL A 12 1.88 6.16 2.97
C VAL A 12 2.79 5.99 4.19
N THR A 13 4.07 5.75 3.94
CA THR A 13 5.04 5.42 4.99
C THR A 13 6.21 6.40 5.05
N GLU A 14 6.57 7.09 3.96
CA GLU A 14 7.77 7.96 3.94
C GLU A 14 7.49 9.37 3.37
N GLY A 15 8.08 10.40 3.99
CA GLY A 15 7.95 11.79 3.51
C GLY A 15 6.62 12.44 3.88
N GLU A 16 6.20 13.40 3.05
CA GLU A 16 4.97 14.19 3.23
C GLU A 16 3.82 13.69 2.35
N PRO A 17 2.56 13.83 2.79
CA PRO A 17 1.39 13.43 2.01
C PRO A 17 1.13 14.34 0.81
N VAL A 18 0.47 13.79 -0.20
CA VAL A 18 -0.12 14.60 -1.29
C VAL A 18 -1.37 15.32 -0.78
N CYS A 19 -2.19 14.64 0.03
CA CYS A 19 -3.42 15.18 0.58
C CYS A 19 -3.15 16.23 1.66
N GLN A 20 -3.34 17.51 1.30
CA GLN A 20 -3.07 18.64 2.20
C GLN A 20 -4.07 18.80 3.34
N THR A 21 -5.24 18.16 3.24
CA THR A 21 -6.35 18.23 4.20
C THR A 21 -6.32 17.13 5.25
N LEU A 22 -5.31 16.24 5.23
CA LEU A 22 -5.13 15.23 6.27
C LEU A 22 -4.96 15.87 7.67
N PRO A 23 -5.56 15.28 8.72
CA PRO A 23 -5.36 15.75 10.08
C PRO A 23 -3.89 15.70 10.50
N ARG A 24 -3.34 16.84 10.93
CA ARG A 24 -1.97 16.96 11.47
C ARG A 24 -1.94 16.88 13.00
N SER A 25 -2.88 16.14 13.59
CA SER A 25 -3.05 16.05 15.04
C SER A 25 -2.02 15.13 15.73
N GLY A 26 -1.26 14.35 14.94
CA GLY A 26 -0.39 13.29 15.42
C GLY A 26 -1.12 11.98 15.77
N ARG A 27 -2.45 11.97 15.73
CA ARG A 27 -3.33 10.80 15.77
C ARG A 27 -3.86 10.59 14.35
N GLY A 28 -3.74 9.39 13.79
CA GLY A 28 -4.08 9.12 12.37
C GLY A 28 -2.87 8.74 11.51
N LEU A 29 -2.90 9.06 10.22
CA LEU A 29 -1.90 8.63 9.25
C LEU A 29 -0.54 9.35 9.41
N LEU A 30 -0.56 10.58 9.93
CA LEU A 30 0.61 11.45 10.02
C LEU A 30 1.11 11.60 11.46
N LEU A 31 2.41 11.82 11.60
CA LEU A 31 3.05 12.31 12.82
C LEU A 31 2.70 13.79 13.05
N PRO A 32 2.88 14.33 14.27
CA PRO A 32 2.65 15.75 14.55
C PRO A 32 3.41 16.71 13.61
N GLY A 33 4.56 16.28 13.07
CA GLY A 33 5.35 17.04 12.10
C GLY A 33 4.79 17.04 10.67
N GLY A 34 3.66 16.37 10.42
CA GLY A 34 3.02 16.31 9.09
C GLY A 34 3.61 15.29 8.13
N THR A 35 4.55 14.46 8.57
CA THR A 35 5.15 13.36 7.78
C THR A 35 4.52 12.02 8.12
N PHE A 36 4.67 11.04 7.24
CA PHE A 36 4.26 9.66 7.49
C PHE A 36 5.11 8.99 8.58
N ARG A 37 4.59 7.88 9.12
CA ARG A 37 5.11 7.21 10.33
C ARG A 37 6.30 6.26 10.11
N GLY A 38 6.79 6.12 8.87
CA GLY A 38 7.70 5.04 8.50
C GLY A 38 7.00 3.69 8.39
N MET A 39 7.70 2.69 7.83
CA MET A 39 7.20 1.32 7.70
C MET A 39 6.68 0.75 9.02
N THR A 40 7.53 0.76 10.05
CA THR A 40 7.23 0.15 11.35
C THR A 40 6.10 0.92 12.04
N GLY A 41 6.21 2.26 12.11
CA GLY A 41 5.21 3.09 12.78
C GLY A 41 3.84 3.07 12.10
N PHE A 42 3.78 2.92 10.77
CA PHE A 42 2.51 2.74 10.06
C PHE A 42 1.86 1.41 10.46
N ARG A 43 2.59 0.30 10.38
CA ARG A 43 2.06 -1.04 10.68
C ARG A 43 1.56 -1.13 12.12
N GLU A 44 2.37 -0.67 13.08
CA GLU A 44 1.98 -0.64 14.49
C GLU A 44 0.75 0.23 14.76
N ALA A 45 0.63 1.39 14.09
CA ALA A 45 -0.54 2.25 14.23
C ALA A 45 -1.80 1.64 13.59
N MET A 46 -1.66 0.95 12.46
CA MET A 46 -2.75 0.18 11.85
C MET A 46 -3.20 -0.97 12.77
N ASP A 47 -2.27 -1.72 13.36
CA ASP A 47 -2.57 -2.83 14.27
C ASP A 47 -3.31 -2.38 15.54
N ARG A 48 -2.97 -1.19 16.04
CA ARG A 48 -3.69 -0.56 17.17
C ARG A 48 -5.02 0.09 16.78
N GLY A 49 -5.32 0.22 15.48
CA GLY A 49 -6.49 0.93 14.99
C GLY A 49 -6.40 2.46 15.14
N ASP A 50 -5.18 3.00 15.25
CA ASP A 50 -4.92 4.44 15.43
C ASP A 50 -5.09 5.25 14.13
N ILE A 51 -5.14 4.56 12.98
CA ILE A 51 -5.30 5.16 11.65
C ILE A 51 -6.72 4.90 11.18
N ASP A 52 -7.50 5.97 10.96
CA ASP A 52 -8.80 5.88 10.30
C ASP A 52 -8.59 5.45 8.84
N PRO A 53 -9.21 4.34 8.38
CA PRO A 53 -9.16 3.94 6.98
C PRO A 53 -9.56 5.05 6.00
N LYS A 54 -10.38 6.02 6.41
CA LYS A 54 -10.73 7.18 5.58
C LYS A 54 -9.55 8.10 5.32
N GLU A 55 -8.64 8.28 6.26
CA GLU A 55 -7.42 9.07 6.03
C GLU A 55 -6.53 8.39 4.99
N LEU A 56 -6.45 7.06 5.04
CA LEU A 56 -5.77 6.27 4.02
C LEU A 56 -6.45 6.41 2.65
N GLU A 57 -7.78 6.30 2.58
CA GLU A 57 -8.54 6.51 1.33
C GLU A 57 -8.34 7.94 0.77
N MET A 58 -8.30 8.97 1.62
CA MET A 58 -8.03 10.36 1.22
C MET A 58 -6.65 10.52 0.58
N GLU A 59 -5.60 9.98 1.22
CA GLU A 59 -4.24 10.07 0.70
C GLU A 59 -4.07 9.31 -0.61
N LEU A 60 -4.59 8.08 -0.67
CA LEU A 60 -4.52 7.27 -1.89
C LEU A 60 -5.29 7.95 -3.03
N THR A 61 -6.47 8.51 -2.77
CA THR A 61 -7.23 9.25 -3.78
C THR A 61 -6.42 10.45 -4.29
N ALA A 62 -5.78 11.21 -3.40
CA ALA A 62 -4.94 12.35 -3.77
C ALA A 62 -3.74 11.93 -4.64
N GLN A 63 -3.08 10.81 -4.33
CA GLN A 63 -2.00 10.28 -5.16
C GLN A 63 -2.48 9.80 -6.54
N MET A 64 -3.65 9.15 -6.59
CA MET A 64 -4.27 8.73 -7.85
C MET A 64 -4.61 9.94 -8.73
N ASP A 65 -5.23 10.97 -8.13
CA ASP A 65 -5.55 12.22 -8.82
C ASP A 65 -4.28 12.89 -9.34
N ARG A 66 -3.24 12.98 -8.51
CA ARG A 66 -1.96 13.55 -8.89
C ARG A 66 -1.30 12.80 -10.04
N PHE A 67 -1.39 11.45 -10.05
CA PHE A 67 -0.94 10.65 -11.17
C PHE A 67 -1.70 10.99 -12.45
N ARG A 68 -3.03 11.10 -12.37
CA ARG A 68 -3.89 11.44 -13.51
C ARG A 68 -3.58 12.84 -14.05
N GLU A 69 -3.38 13.83 -13.20
CA GLU A 69 -2.97 15.17 -13.60
C GLU A 69 -1.65 15.18 -14.39
N LEU A 70 -0.67 14.39 -13.94
CA LEU A 70 0.66 14.36 -14.53
C LEU A 70 0.74 13.53 -15.82
N THR A 71 -0.09 12.49 -15.93
CA THR A 71 0.00 11.50 -17.02
C THR A 71 -1.17 11.55 -18.00
N GLY A 72 -2.27 12.22 -17.65
CA GLY A 72 -3.50 12.32 -18.43
C GLY A 72 -4.43 11.11 -18.30
N SER A 73 -4.12 10.11 -17.47
CA SER A 73 -4.98 8.92 -17.28
C SER A 73 -4.80 8.29 -15.90
N TRP A 74 -5.75 7.48 -15.45
CA TRP A 74 -5.57 6.68 -14.23
C TRP A 74 -4.48 5.61 -14.43
N PRO A 75 -3.72 5.25 -13.38
CA PRO A 75 -2.71 4.20 -13.48
C PRO A 75 -3.37 2.86 -13.80
N ARG A 76 -2.76 2.05 -14.67
CA ARG A 76 -3.27 0.69 -14.95
C ARG A 76 -2.85 -0.32 -13.89
N HIS A 77 -1.77 -0.03 -13.16
CA HIS A 77 -1.22 -0.85 -12.10
C HIS A 77 -0.81 0.06 -10.94
N VAL A 78 -1.18 -0.35 -9.73
CA VAL A 78 -0.79 0.33 -8.49
C VAL A 78 -0.28 -0.70 -7.50
N ASP A 79 0.87 -0.46 -6.90
CA ASP A 79 1.37 -1.22 -5.75
C ASP A 79 1.76 -0.26 -4.62
N GLY A 80 2.16 -0.81 -3.47
CA GLY A 80 2.47 -0.02 -2.28
C GLY A 80 3.93 -0.08 -1.86
N HIS A 81 4.52 1.08 -1.58
CA HIS A 81 5.80 1.21 -0.92
C HIS A 81 5.80 0.45 0.40
N GLN A 82 6.89 -0.29 0.66
CA GLN A 82 7.06 -1.08 1.88
C GLN A 82 5.88 -2.04 2.18
N HIS A 83 5.17 -2.49 1.14
CA HIS A 83 4.07 -3.46 1.23
C HIS A 83 2.87 -3.03 2.09
N PHE A 84 2.67 -1.72 2.31
CA PHE A 84 1.54 -1.26 3.13
C PHE A 84 0.19 -1.77 2.60
N HIS A 85 0.07 -1.91 1.27
CA HIS A 85 -1.19 -2.20 0.58
C HIS A 85 -1.73 -3.62 0.84
N VAL A 86 -0.88 -4.55 1.31
CA VAL A 86 -1.33 -5.89 1.72
C VAL A 86 -1.58 -6.02 3.21
N HIS A 87 -1.27 -4.98 3.99
CA HIS A 87 -1.55 -4.98 5.43
C HIS A 87 -3.06 -5.20 5.69
N PRO A 88 -3.46 -6.05 6.65
CA PRO A 88 -4.87 -6.39 6.88
C PRO A 88 -5.78 -5.19 7.10
N GLY A 89 -5.29 -4.18 7.83
CA GLY A 89 -6.05 -2.93 8.07
C GLY A 89 -6.12 -1.99 6.85
N ALA A 90 -5.23 -2.14 5.86
CA ALA A 90 -5.06 -1.17 4.77
C ALA A 90 -5.63 -1.69 3.43
N CYS A 91 -5.63 -3.01 3.22
CA CYS A 91 -5.90 -3.61 1.92
C CYS A 91 -7.32 -3.32 1.39
N VAL A 92 -8.31 -3.17 2.28
CA VAL A 92 -9.69 -2.82 1.90
C VAL A 92 -9.79 -1.39 1.39
N ALA A 93 -9.24 -0.43 2.13
CA ALA A 93 -9.20 0.99 1.73
C ALA A 93 -8.46 1.16 0.39
N PHE A 94 -7.31 0.50 0.26
CA PHE A 94 -6.56 0.45 -0.98
C PHE A 94 -7.40 -0.09 -2.14
N ALA A 95 -8.05 -1.25 -1.97
CA ALA A 95 -8.84 -1.87 -3.02
C ALA A 95 -10.05 -1.02 -3.45
N ARG A 96 -10.69 -0.33 -2.51
CA ARG A 96 -11.80 0.59 -2.79
C ARG A 96 -11.38 1.76 -3.67
N VAL A 97 -10.26 2.41 -3.34
CA VAL A 97 -9.76 3.56 -4.11
C VAL A 97 -9.38 3.12 -5.53
N LEU A 98 -8.64 2.02 -5.68
CA LEU A 98 -8.27 1.50 -7.00
C LEU A 98 -9.52 1.20 -7.85
N ARG A 99 -10.52 0.55 -7.26
CA ARG A 99 -11.80 0.26 -7.94
C ARG A 99 -12.51 1.53 -8.36
N ALA A 100 -12.57 2.55 -7.50
CA ALA A 100 -13.21 3.83 -7.81
C ALA A 100 -12.52 4.57 -8.97
N CYS A 101 -11.19 4.45 -9.07
CA CYS A 101 -10.40 5.01 -10.17
C CYS A 101 -10.35 4.12 -11.42
N GLY A 102 -11.03 2.96 -11.43
CA GLY A 102 -11.01 2.02 -12.56
C GLY A 102 -9.66 1.31 -12.78
N THR A 103 -8.80 1.27 -11.76
CA THR A 103 -7.57 0.47 -11.76
C THR A 103 -7.91 -0.98 -11.50
N VAL A 104 -7.29 -1.90 -12.24
CA VAL A 104 -7.64 -3.34 -12.21
C VAL A 104 -6.49 -4.24 -11.81
N SER A 105 -5.29 -3.70 -11.56
CA SER A 105 -4.11 -4.51 -11.26
C SER A 105 -3.33 -3.98 -10.07
N THR A 106 -2.91 -4.90 -9.20
CA THR A 106 -2.00 -4.62 -8.09
C THR A 106 -1.04 -5.78 -7.85
N ARG A 107 0.10 -5.51 -7.23
CA ARG A 107 1.05 -6.57 -6.86
C ARG A 107 0.56 -7.32 -5.63
N VAL A 108 0.54 -8.64 -5.70
CA VAL A 108 0.41 -9.54 -4.54
C VAL A 108 1.77 -10.20 -4.28
N PRO A 109 2.57 -9.76 -3.27
CA PRO A 109 3.92 -10.27 -3.00
C PRO A 109 3.87 -11.64 -2.32
N VAL A 110 3.43 -12.65 -3.07
CA VAL A 110 3.56 -14.08 -2.70
C VAL A 110 4.63 -14.67 -3.60
N GLU A 111 5.77 -15.03 -3.01
CA GLU A 111 6.91 -15.55 -3.76
C GLU A 111 6.71 -17.03 -4.12
N ALA A 112 7.17 -17.43 -5.31
CA ALA A 112 6.99 -18.79 -5.82
C ALA A 112 8.00 -19.82 -5.26
N CYS A 113 8.84 -19.42 -4.29
CA CYS A 113 9.83 -20.31 -3.71
C CYS A 113 9.15 -21.38 -2.85
N ALA A 114 9.59 -22.64 -2.98
CA ALA A 114 9.12 -23.73 -2.13
C ALA A 114 9.49 -23.42 -0.66
N GLY A 115 8.48 -23.08 0.14
CA GLY A 115 8.65 -22.65 1.54
C GLY A 115 8.73 -21.13 1.76
N GLY A 116 8.48 -20.33 0.73
CA GLY A 116 8.38 -18.86 0.82
C GLY A 116 9.69 -18.17 1.25
N ALA A 117 9.57 -16.95 1.74
CA ALA A 117 10.72 -16.17 2.23
C ALA A 117 11.55 -16.89 3.30
N ALA A 118 10.92 -17.75 4.12
CA ALA A 118 11.60 -18.52 5.17
C ALA A 118 12.57 -19.57 4.62
N ALA A 119 12.33 -20.10 3.42
CA ALA A 119 13.18 -21.10 2.79
C ALA A 119 14.32 -20.50 1.95
N CYS A 120 14.34 -19.18 1.74
CA CYS A 120 15.34 -18.50 0.93
C CYS A 120 16.65 -18.24 1.72
N PRO A 121 17.78 -18.90 1.37
CA PRO A 121 19.02 -18.77 2.13
C PRO A 121 19.68 -17.38 2.00
N TRP A 122 19.37 -16.63 0.95
CA TRP A 122 19.89 -15.26 0.73
C TRP A 122 19.13 -14.18 1.52
N ILE A 123 18.01 -14.52 2.18
CA ILE A 123 17.32 -13.60 3.07
C ILE A 123 17.97 -13.69 4.45
N TRP A 124 18.45 -12.55 4.95
CA TRP A 124 19.02 -12.43 6.29
C TRP A 124 18.02 -12.91 7.36
N ALA A 125 18.52 -13.65 8.33
CA ALA A 125 17.69 -14.34 9.33
C ALA A 125 16.74 -13.38 10.05
N GLU A 126 17.21 -12.19 10.40
CA GLU A 126 16.44 -11.15 11.08
C GLU A 126 15.29 -10.57 10.25
N LYS A 127 15.31 -10.71 8.92
CA LYS A 127 14.24 -10.22 8.03
C LYS A 127 13.26 -11.32 7.61
N ARG A 128 13.54 -12.59 7.88
CA ARG A 128 12.72 -13.72 7.42
C ARG A 128 11.30 -13.66 7.99
N GLU A 129 11.15 -13.35 9.27
CA GLU A 129 9.82 -13.27 9.88
C GLU A 129 8.99 -12.13 9.26
N PHE A 130 9.61 -10.97 9.05
CA PHE A 130 8.95 -9.85 8.40
C PHE A 130 8.45 -10.22 6.99
N PHE A 131 9.32 -10.76 6.14
CA PHE A 131 8.90 -11.14 4.78
C PHE A 131 7.89 -12.29 4.77
N SER A 132 8.01 -13.24 5.70
CA SER A 132 7.02 -14.31 5.86
C SER A 132 5.66 -13.74 6.30
N SER A 133 5.64 -12.71 7.15
CA SER A 133 4.41 -11.99 7.49
C SER A 133 3.79 -11.30 6.29
N VAL A 134 4.61 -10.60 5.50
CA VAL A 134 4.15 -9.93 4.27
C VAL A 134 3.56 -10.93 3.28
N GLU A 135 4.17 -12.11 3.10
CA GLU A 135 3.61 -13.16 2.24
C GLU A 135 2.26 -13.69 2.74
N ARG A 136 2.12 -13.93 4.05
CA ARG A 136 0.84 -14.35 4.66
C ARG A 136 -0.25 -13.30 4.46
N GLU A 137 0.08 -12.04 4.72
CA GLU A 137 -0.80 -10.89 4.52
C GLU A 137 -1.21 -10.73 3.06
N ALA A 138 -0.26 -10.88 2.13
CA ALA A 138 -0.51 -10.85 0.70
C ALA A 138 -1.44 -11.98 0.24
N GLY A 139 -1.24 -13.19 0.76
CA GLY A 139 -2.13 -14.33 0.52
C GLY A 139 -3.57 -14.03 0.95
N ALA A 140 -3.75 -13.43 2.13
CA ALA A 140 -5.07 -13.03 2.63
C ALA A 140 -5.68 -11.87 1.81
N ALA A 141 -4.88 -10.86 1.48
CA ALA A 141 -5.31 -9.68 0.72
C ALA A 141 -5.80 -10.04 -0.70
N ARG A 142 -5.31 -11.14 -1.29
CA ARG A 142 -5.76 -11.61 -2.62
C ARG A 142 -7.28 -11.78 -2.71
N ALA A 143 -7.93 -12.28 -1.66
CA ALA A 143 -9.39 -12.42 -1.63
C ALA A 143 -10.08 -11.05 -1.64
N VAL A 144 -9.60 -10.10 -0.84
CA VAL A 144 -10.10 -8.72 -0.79
C VAL A 144 -9.95 -8.03 -2.14
N PHE A 145 -8.77 -8.14 -2.75
CA PHE A 145 -8.48 -7.58 -4.07
C PHE A 145 -9.40 -8.15 -5.15
N SER A 146 -9.58 -9.48 -5.16
CA SER A 146 -10.47 -10.15 -6.12
C SER A 146 -11.93 -9.69 -5.98
N GLN A 147 -12.43 -9.52 -4.75
CA GLN A 147 -13.79 -9.01 -4.49
C GLN A 147 -14.01 -7.58 -5.02
N HIS A 148 -12.94 -6.79 -5.12
CA HIS A 148 -12.98 -5.44 -5.67
C HIS A 148 -12.65 -5.37 -7.17
N GLY A 149 -12.45 -6.53 -7.83
CA GLY A 149 -12.15 -6.62 -9.26
C GLY A 149 -10.68 -6.38 -9.61
N LEU A 150 -9.79 -6.45 -8.63
CA LEU A 150 -8.34 -6.32 -8.83
C LEU A 150 -7.71 -7.70 -9.11
N ARG A 151 -6.68 -7.69 -9.96
CA ARG A 151 -5.90 -8.85 -10.39
C ARG A 151 -4.44 -8.73 -9.97
#